data_AF-A0AAN9A3A5-F1
#
_entry.id   AF-A0AAN9A3A5-F1
#
_cell.length_a   1.000
_cell.length_b   1.000
_cell.length_c   1.000
_cell.angle_alpha   90.00
_cell.angle_beta   90.00
_cell.angle_gamma   90.00
#
_symmetry.space_group_name_H-M   'P 1'
#
loop_
_entity.id
_entity.type
_entity.pdbx_description
1 polymer ?
#
loop_
_entity_poly.entity_id
_entity_poly.type
_entity_poly.pdbx_seq_one_letter_code
_entity_poly.pdbx_strand_id
1 'polypeptide(L)'
;MKPSGVIDGDLLLLELDNIKRSQYPFGIVIRLIPSADKVICSVVVHASDTYYVRPLCKLIPLELYQELLPEVRPVAPPDTVTMPNAPPRHKRSAVQRAENMHRNLIN
;
A
#
# COMPACT_ATOMS: atom_id res chain seq x y z
N MET A 1 0.19 11.30 -19.99
CA MET A 1 1.67 11.31 -20.17
C MET A 1 2.26 10.46 -19.06
N LYS A 2 3.02 9.42 -19.38
CA LYS A 2 3.62 8.54 -18.35
C LYS A 2 4.75 9.35 -17.69
N PRO A 3 4.78 9.51 -16.36
CA PRO A 3 5.94 10.09 -15.72
C PRO A 3 7.14 9.22 -16.08
N SER A 4 8.25 9.82 -16.51
CA SER A 4 9.54 9.14 -16.50
C SER A 4 9.74 8.72 -15.05
N GLY A 5 9.50 7.45 -14.73
CA GLY A 5 9.39 6.95 -13.36
C GLY A 5 10.70 6.94 -12.58
N VAL A 6 11.65 7.80 -12.96
CA VAL A 6 12.96 7.97 -12.36
C VAL A 6 12.81 8.81 -11.10
N ILE A 7 13.25 8.27 -9.98
CA ILE A 7 13.25 8.91 -8.66
C ILE A 7 14.67 9.04 -8.11
N ASP A 8 14.83 9.85 -7.06
CA ASP A 8 16.10 9.91 -6.33
C ASP A 8 16.41 8.54 -5.70
N GLY A 9 17.65 8.09 -5.83
CA GLY A 9 18.11 6.78 -5.39
C GLY A 9 18.05 5.67 -6.45
N ASP A 10 17.44 5.92 -7.62
CA ASP A 10 17.37 4.91 -8.67
C ASP A 10 18.74 4.59 -9.26
N LEU A 11 19.00 3.29 -9.46
CA LEU A 11 20.15 2.78 -10.19
C LEU A 11 19.81 2.70 -11.69
N LEU A 12 20.66 3.30 -12.51
CA LEU A 12 20.50 3.36 -13.96
C LEU A 12 21.83 3.18 -14.68
N LEU A 13 21.76 2.92 -15.98
CA LEU A 13 22.91 2.95 -16.87
C LEU A 13 22.99 4.33 -17.55
N LEU A 14 24.15 4.98 -17.47
CA LEU A 14 24.35 6.35 -17.94
C LEU A 14 24.94 6.38 -19.35
N GLU A 15 24.20 6.91 -20.32
CA GLU A 15 24.73 7.13 -21.66
C GLU A 15 25.74 8.29 -21.67
N LEU A 16 26.98 7.98 -22.01
CA LEU A 16 28.04 8.98 -22.17
C LEU A 16 28.38 9.18 -23.65
N ASP A 17 28.56 10.43 -24.05
CA ASP A 17 28.88 10.80 -25.42
C ASP A 17 30.27 10.26 -25.81
N ASN A 18 30.40 9.77 -27.05
CA ASN A 18 31.63 9.19 -27.61
C ASN A 18 32.17 7.94 -26.89
N ILE A 19 31.37 7.33 -26.00
CA ILE A 19 31.71 6.08 -25.32
C ILE A 19 30.84 4.96 -25.90
N LYS A 20 31.42 3.77 -26.07
CA LYS A 20 30.65 2.59 -26.51
C LYS A 20 29.68 2.18 -25.41
N ARG A 21 28.49 1.71 -25.78
CA ARG A 21 27.46 1.27 -24.83
C ARG A 21 27.96 0.24 -23.80
N SER A 22 28.90 -0.63 -24.18
CA SER A 22 29.51 -1.62 -23.28
C SER A 22 30.37 -1.01 -22.17
N GLN A 23 30.68 0.29 -22.25
CA GLN A 23 31.50 1.04 -21.29
C GLN A 23 30.69 2.11 -20.55
N TYR A 24 29.36 2.12 -20.72
CA TYR A 24 28.52 3.04 -19.96
C TYR A 24 28.56 2.69 -18.48
N PRO A 25 28.81 3.68 -17.60
CA PRO A 25 28.86 3.42 -16.19
C PRO A 25 27.44 3.28 -15.62
N PHE A 26 27.34 2.46 -14.58
CA PHE A 26 26.18 2.51 -13.70
C PHE A 26 26.25 3.76 -12.82
N GLY A 27 25.12 4.39 -12.60
CA GLY A 27 25.02 5.57 -11.77
C GLY A 27 23.73 5.59 -10.95
N ILE A 28 23.80 6.29 -9.82
CA ILE A 28 22.67 6.48 -8.91
C ILE A 28 22.17 7.91 -9.07
N VAL A 29 20.86 8.08 -9.22
CA VAL A 29 20.23 9.40 -9.23
C VAL A 29 20.34 10.00 -7.85
N ILE A 30 20.97 11.17 -7.75
CA ILE A 30 21.12 11.90 -6.48
C ILE A 30 20.11 13.04 -6.39
N ARG A 31 19.73 13.62 -7.54
CA ARG A 31 18.82 14.75 -7.59
C ARG A 31 18.13 14.88 -8.94
N LEU A 32 16.82 15.14 -8.92
CA LEU A 32 16.05 15.56 -10.10
C LEU A 32 16.12 17.10 -10.27
N ILE A 33 16.34 17.56 -11.51
CA ILE A 33 16.37 18.99 -11.87
C ILE A 33 15.11 19.33 -12.68
N PRO A 34 14.17 20.11 -12.11
CA PRO A 34 12.98 20.56 -12.82
C PRO A 34 13.34 21.69 -13.80
N SER A 35 12.63 21.71 -14.92
CA SER A 35 12.60 22.86 -15.85
C SER A 35 11.65 23.96 -15.33
N ALA A 36 11.58 25.08 -16.05
CA ALA A 36 10.66 26.19 -15.74
C ALA A 36 9.19 25.74 -15.63
N ASP A 37 8.80 24.76 -16.45
CA ASP A 37 7.45 24.20 -16.49
C ASP A 37 7.21 23.15 -15.39
N LYS A 38 8.14 23.00 -14.44
CA LYS A 38 8.17 21.98 -13.36
C LYS A 38 8.25 20.53 -13.84
N VAL A 39 8.41 20.31 -15.14
CA VAL A 39 8.72 19.00 -15.71
C VAL A 39 10.19 18.69 -15.48
N ILE A 40 10.49 17.49 -14.98
CA ILE A 40 11.87 17.04 -14.81
C ILE A 40 12.45 16.79 -16.20
N CYS A 41 13.54 17.47 -16.52
CA CYS A 41 14.22 17.32 -17.82
C CYS A 41 15.61 16.72 -17.67
N SER A 42 16.25 16.97 -16.52
CA SER A 42 17.63 16.56 -16.25
C SER A 42 17.77 16.04 -14.83
N VAL A 43 18.82 15.28 -14.60
CA VAL A 43 19.15 14.67 -13.31
C VAL A 43 20.62 14.83 -13.01
N VAL A 44 20.97 14.79 -11.73
CA VAL A 44 22.33 14.61 -11.24
C VAL A 44 22.50 13.14 -10.92
N VAL A 45 23.46 12.49 -11.58
CA VAL A 45 23.81 11.09 -11.38
C VAL A 45 25.21 11.02 -10.79
N HIS A 46 25.38 10.25 -9.72
CA HIS A 46 26.69 9.88 -9.20
C HIS A 46 27.10 8.55 -9.82
N ALA A 47 28.23 8.52 -10.50
CA ALA A 47 28.77 7.32 -11.13
C ALA A 47 30.28 7.24 -10.92
N SER A 48 30.73 6.09 -10.42
CA SER A 48 32.11 5.89 -9.95
C SER A 48 32.49 6.97 -8.93
N ASP A 49 33.42 7.87 -9.27
CA ASP A 49 33.89 8.96 -8.39
C ASP A 49 33.50 10.37 -8.91
N THR A 50 32.51 10.44 -9.80
CA THR A 50 32.14 11.69 -10.48
C THR A 50 30.64 11.91 -10.55
N TYR A 51 30.26 13.18 -10.68
CA TYR A 51 28.87 13.59 -10.85
C TYR A 51 28.62 14.04 -12.27
N TYR A 52 27.50 13.57 -12.83
CA TYR A 52 27.07 13.91 -14.17
C TYR A 52 25.71 14.60 -14.12
N VAL A 53 25.59 15.73 -14.79
CA VAL A 53 24.28 16.35 -15.07
C VAL A 53 23.86 15.90 -16.47
N ARG A 54 22.78 15.14 -16.57
CA ARG A 54 22.33 14.56 -17.84
C ARG A 54 20.82 14.66 -18.03
N PRO A 55 20.35 14.82 -19.29
CA PRO A 55 18.93 14.80 -19.57
C PRO A 55 18.37 13.38 -19.36
N LEU A 56 17.09 13.29 -18.99
CA LEU A 56 16.42 12.00 -18.77
C LEU A 56 16.50 11.05 -19.97
N CYS A 57 16.53 11.57 -21.20
CA CYS A 57 16.64 10.76 -22.41
C CYS A 57 17.98 10.03 -22.58
N LYS A 58 19.02 10.42 -21.82
CA LYS A 58 20.34 9.78 -21.79
C LYS A 58 20.48 8.79 -20.63
N LEU A 59 19.39 8.50 -19.94
CA LEU A 59 19.32 7.53 -18.87
C LEU A 59 18.66 6.26 -19.40
N ILE A 60 19.25 5.12 -19.11
CA ILE A 60 18.66 3.82 -19.40
C ILE A 60 18.26 3.22 -18.04
N PRO A 61 16.97 3.26 -17.67
CA PRO A 61 16.51 2.68 -16.42
C PRO A 61 16.75 1.16 -16.44
N LEU A 62 17.17 0.62 -15.30
CA LEU A 62 17.28 -0.82 -15.14
C LEU A 62 15.90 -1.37 -14.77
N GLU A 63 15.38 -2.29 -15.58
CA GLU A 63 14.16 -3.01 -15.22
C GLU A 63 14.46 -3.90 -14.01
N LEU A 64 14.06 -3.46 -12.83
CA LEU A 64 13.95 -4.35 -11.69
C LEU A 64 12.71 -5.20 -11.96
N TYR A 65 12.93 -6.47 -12.29
CA TYR A 65 11.88 -7.48 -12.17
C TYR A 65 11.47 -7.51 -10.68
N GLN A 66 10.48 -6.72 -10.31
CA GLN A 66 9.65 -7.09 -9.18
C GLN A 66 9.00 -8.39 -9.61
N GLU A 67 9.51 -9.51 -9.12
CA GLU A 67 8.67 -10.69 -8.97
C GLU A 67 7.39 -10.18 -8.33
N LEU A 68 6.28 -10.30 -9.07
CA LEU A 68 4.95 -10.05 -8.56
C LEU A 68 4.77 -11.05 -7.42
N LEU A 69 5.24 -10.69 -6.22
CA LEU A 69 4.89 -11.40 -5.01
C LEU A 69 3.36 -11.42 -5.03
N PRO A 70 2.74 -12.61 -5.05
CA PRO A 70 1.30 -12.70 -5.10
C PRO A 70 0.78 -11.85 -3.95
N GLU A 71 -0.08 -10.88 -4.27
CA GLU A 71 -0.73 -10.02 -3.31
C GLU A 71 -1.30 -10.91 -2.20
N VAL A 72 -0.63 -10.94 -1.03
CA VAL A 72 -1.12 -11.66 0.13
C VAL A 72 -2.32 -10.87 0.59
N ARG A 73 -3.48 -11.18 0.00
CA ARG A 73 -4.76 -10.68 0.49
C ARG A 73 -4.80 -11.05 1.96
N PRO A 74 -5.05 -10.10 2.87
CA PRO A 74 -5.26 -10.44 4.26
C PRO A 74 -6.34 -11.52 4.29
N VAL A 75 -5.97 -12.73 4.72
CA VAL A 75 -6.96 -13.77 5.00
C VAL A 75 -7.82 -13.16 6.09
N ALA A 76 -9.08 -12.88 5.77
CA ALA A 76 -10.02 -12.38 6.75
C ALA A 76 -9.94 -13.30 7.98
N PRO A 77 -9.86 -12.74 9.19
CA PRO A 77 -9.87 -13.57 10.39
C PRO A 77 -11.06 -14.53 10.29
N PRO A 78 -10.88 -15.83 10.60
CA PRO A 78 -11.94 -16.82 10.46
C PRO A 78 -13.15 -16.29 11.23
N ASP A 79 -14.29 -16.23 10.54
CA ASP A 79 -15.54 -15.69 11.05
C ASP A 79 -15.72 -16.12 12.50
N THR A 80 -15.65 -15.14 13.41
CA THR A 80 -15.95 -15.37 14.81
C THR A 80 -17.35 -15.94 14.85
N VAL A 81 -17.47 -17.22 15.22
CA VAL A 81 -18.73 -17.92 15.42
C VAL A 81 -19.59 -17.04 16.31
N THR A 82 -20.59 -16.40 15.73
CA THR A 82 -21.58 -15.63 16.48
C THR A 82 -22.45 -16.65 17.18
N MET A 83 -22.17 -16.89 18.46
CA MET A 83 -23.08 -17.59 19.36
C MET A 83 -24.47 -16.95 19.24
N PRO A 84 -25.54 -17.72 18.95
CA PRO A 84 -26.87 -17.16 18.93
C PRO A 84 -27.22 -16.62 20.32
N ASN A 85 -27.64 -15.35 20.34
CA ASN A 85 -28.09 -14.63 21.52
C ASN A 85 -29.05 -15.48 22.37
N ALA A 86 -28.83 -15.47 23.68
CA ALA A 86 -29.74 -16.06 24.65
C ALA A 86 -31.15 -15.44 24.50
N PRO A 87 -32.24 -16.23 24.67
CA PRO A 87 -33.60 -15.76 24.42
C PRO A 87 -34.02 -14.64 25.39
N PRO A 88 -34.95 -13.75 24.98
CA PRO A 88 -35.37 -12.62 25.78
C PRO A 88 -36.08 -13.09 27.06
N ARG A 89 -35.56 -12.63 28.21
CA ARG A 89 -36.13 -12.89 29.53
C ARG A 89 -37.43 -12.09 29.67
N HIS A 90 -38.57 -12.70 29.40
CA HIS A 90 -39.89 -12.10 29.67
C HIS A 90 -40.01 -11.78 31.17
N LYS A 91 -40.17 -10.49 31.49
CA LYS A 91 -40.56 -10.03 32.81
C LYS A 91 -41.99 -10.51 33.08
N ARG A 92 -42.16 -11.52 33.93
CA ARG A 92 -43.46 -11.85 34.53
C ARG A 92 -43.63 -11.01 35.79
N SER A 93 -44.49 -10.00 35.71
CA SER A 93 -45.05 -9.32 36.89
C SER A 93 -46.04 -10.27 37.57
N ALA A 94 -45.70 -10.74 38.78
CA ALA A 94 -46.57 -11.58 39.61
C ALA A 94 -47.47 -10.71 40.48
N VAL A 95 -48.45 -10.02 39.87
CA VAL A 95 -49.65 -9.53 40.55
C VAL A 95 -50.81 -10.27 39.93
N GLN A 96 -50.95 -11.57 40.23
CA GLN A 96 -52.12 -12.42 39.91
C GLN A 96 -51.87 -13.86 40.39
N ARG A 97 -51.79 -14.04 41.72
CA ARG A 97 -51.90 -15.38 42.33
C ARG A 97 -52.63 -15.39 43.67
N ALA A 98 -53.23 -14.27 44.09
CA ALA A 98 -54.00 -14.17 45.33
C ALA A 98 -55.52 -14.28 45.13
N GLU A 99 -56.04 -14.23 43.89
CA GLU A 99 -57.49 -14.14 43.64
C GLU A 99 -58.22 -15.49 43.44
N ASN A 100 -57.52 -16.63 43.47
CA ASN A 100 -58.17 -17.93 43.21
C ASN A 100 -58.12 -18.95 44.36
N MET A 101 -57.78 -18.54 45.59
CA MET A 101 -57.86 -19.41 46.77
C MET A 101 -58.95 -19.04 47.79
N HIS A 102 -59.74 -17.98 47.57
CA HIS A 102 -60.75 -17.53 48.53
C HIS A 102 -62.20 -17.87 48.15
N ARG A 103 -62.42 -18.76 47.16
CA ARG A 103 -63.78 -19.07 46.65
C ARG A 103 -64.24 -20.51 46.74
N ASN A 104 -63.52 -21.42 47.40
CA ASN A 104 -63.98 -22.80 47.61
C ASN A 104 -63.79 -23.27 49.07
N LEU A 105 -64.25 -22.47 50.04
CA LEU A 105 -64.48 -22.94 51.41
C LEU A 105 -65.79 -22.40 51.99
N ILE A 106 -66.83 -22.39 51.17
CA ILE A 106 -68.23 -22.42 51.62
C ILE A 106 -68.92 -23.50 50.78
N ASN A 107 -68.82 -24.73 51.28
CA ASN A 107 -69.84 -25.80 51.30
C ASN A 107 -69.20 -27.08 51.85
#